data_AF-X0VL31-F1
#
_entry.id   AF-X0VL31-F1
#
_cell.length_a   1.000
_cell.length_b   1.000
_cell.length_c   1.000
_cell.angle_alpha   90.00
_cell.angle_beta   90.00
_cell.angle_gamma   90.00
#
_symmetry.space_group_name_H-M   'P 1'
#
loop_
_entity.id
_entity.type
_entity.pdbx_description
1 polymer ?
#
loop_
_entity_poly.entity_id
_entity_poly.type
_entity_poly.pdbx_seq_one_letter_code
_entity_poly.pdbx_strand_id
1 'polypeptide(L)'
;MRIIDDILSSLDYKASVRDIRQGVFQTAVLTRGCGLASTPHEPGPHHSQTPVKEPGLLLNKDTLSLAHMALSPSPLEAAIGMATINSLI
;
A
#
# COMPACT_ATOMS: atom_id res chain seq x y z
N MET A 1 -3.01 -9.00 -11.68
CA MET A 1 -2.14 -10.21 -11.69
C MET A 1 -2.93 -11.28 -11.00
N ARG A 2 -3.25 -12.40 -11.66
CA ARG A 2 -4.28 -13.33 -11.17
C ARG A 2 -4.17 -13.65 -9.67
N ILE A 3 -2.96 -13.89 -9.18
CA ILE A 3 -2.71 -14.15 -7.76
C ILE A 3 -3.02 -12.98 -6.80
N ILE A 4 -2.70 -11.74 -7.17
CA ILE A 4 -3.02 -10.56 -6.33
C ILE A 4 -4.53 -10.34 -6.33
N ASP A 5 -5.17 -10.50 -7.49
CA ASP A 5 -6.63 -10.39 -7.62
C ASP A 5 -7.35 -11.45 -6.76
N ASP A 6 -6.84 -12.70 -6.78
CA ASP A 6 -7.35 -13.80 -5.96
C ASP A 6 -7.16 -13.50 -4.46
N ILE A 7 -5.99 -13.00 -4.04
CA ILE A 7 -5.73 -12.59 -2.65
C ILE A 7 -6.71 -11.51 -2.24
N LEU A 8 -6.85 -10.43 -3.01
CA LEU A 8 -7.77 -9.33 -2.73
C LEU A 8 -9.23 -9.82 -2.58
N SER A 9 -9.65 -10.82 -3.37
CA SER A 9 -11.00 -11.39 -3.25
C SER A 9 -11.24 -12.17 -1.95
N SER A 10 -10.17 -12.64 -1.30
CA SER A 10 -10.23 -13.49 -0.10
C SER A 10 -10.16 -12.73 1.23
N LEU A 11 -9.77 -11.44 1.21
CA LEU A 11 -9.54 -10.64 2.42
C LEU A 11 -10.84 -10.08 3.01
N ASP A 12 -10.86 -9.95 4.34
CA ASP A 12 -11.90 -9.19 5.05
C ASP A 12 -11.46 -7.74 5.27
N TYR A 13 -12.20 -6.80 4.68
CA TYR A 13 -11.90 -5.37 4.72
C TYR A 13 -12.52 -4.62 5.91
N LYS A 14 -13.15 -5.32 6.87
CA LYS A 14 -13.71 -4.72 8.09
C LYS A 14 -12.64 -4.32 9.10
N ALA A 15 -11.73 -3.44 8.70
CA ALA A 15 -10.73 -2.79 9.54
C ALA A 15 -10.50 -1.36 9.06
N SER A 16 -10.21 -0.44 9.96
CA SER A 16 -9.78 0.91 9.60
C SER A 16 -8.25 0.97 9.50
N VAL A 17 -7.76 1.87 8.64
CA VAL A 17 -6.33 2.17 8.56
C VAL A 17 -5.98 3.21 9.63
N ARG A 18 -5.02 2.85 10.49
CA ARG A 18 -4.61 3.64 11.66
C ARG A 18 -3.32 4.42 11.42
N ASP A 19 -2.39 3.86 10.64
CA ASP A 19 -1.13 4.53 10.30
C ASP A 19 -0.55 3.95 9.00
N ILE A 20 0.21 4.77 8.27
CA ILE A 20 0.96 4.41 7.06
C ILE A 20 2.33 5.08 7.12
N ARG A 21 3.40 4.28 7.00
CA ARG A 21 4.79 4.77 7.00
C ARG A 21 5.51 4.23 5.79
N GLN A 22 6.00 5.10 4.92
CA GLN A 22 6.85 4.70 3.80
C GLN A 22 8.29 5.14 4.09
N GLY A 23 9.12 4.17 4.48
CA GLY A 23 10.55 4.35 4.69
C GLY A 23 11.35 3.93 3.46
N VAL A 24 12.66 4.17 3.51
CA VAL A 24 13.59 3.92 2.38
C VAL A 24 13.60 2.45 1.92
N PHE A 25 13.42 1.50 2.85
CA PHE A 25 13.48 0.06 2.55
C PHE A 25 12.17 -0.68 2.81
N GLN A 26 11.32 -0.13 3.67
CA GLN A 26 10.11 -0.79 4.15
C GLN A 26 8.95 0.21 4.18
N THR A 27 7.81 -0.25 3.69
CA THR A 27 6.52 0.42 3.81
C THR A 27 5.68 -0.37 4.82
N ALA A 28 5.11 0.31 5.81
CA ALA A 28 4.30 -0.26 6.87
C ALA A 28 2.87 0.31 6.82
N VAL A 29 1.88 -0.56 7.01
CA VAL A 29 0.47 -0.17 7.13
C VAL A 29 -0.14 -0.85 8.36
N LEU A 30 -0.72 -0.04 9.25
CA LEU A 30 -1.38 -0.50 10.47
C LEU A 30 -2.90 -0.52 10.25
N THR A 31 -3.50 -1.70 10.22
CA THR A 31 -4.96 -1.91 10.19
C THR A 31 -5.40 -2.67 11.45
N ARG A 32 -5.96 -3.89 11.32
CA ARG A 32 -6.11 -4.84 12.44
C ARG A 32 -4.73 -5.34 12.91
N GLY A 33 -3.85 -5.68 11.97
CA GLY A 33 -2.44 -6.01 12.19
C GLY A 33 -1.51 -4.90 11.73
N CYS A 34 -0.21 -5.20 11.65
CA CYS A 34 0.81 -4.32 11.07
C CYS A 34 1.50 -5.07 9.93
N GLY A 35 1.21 -4.68 8.69
CA GLY A 35 1.76 -5.29 7.49
C GLY A 35 2.96 -4.50 6.97
N LEU A 36 3.96 -5.22 6.47
CA LEU A 36 5.16 -4.66 5.86
C LEU A 36 5.26 -5.07 4.40
N ALA A 37 5.83 -4.21 3.57
CA ALA A 37 6.27 -4.54 2.22
C ALA A 37 7.58 -3.80 1.90
N SER A 38 8.43 -4.39 1.08
CA SER A 38 9.64 -3.72 0.60
C SER A 38 9.28 -2.44 -0.16
N THR A 39 9.96 -1.34 0.17
CA THR A 39 9.87 -0.10 -0.62
C THR A 39 10.80 -0.23 -1.83
N PRO A 40 10.29 -0.21 -3.07
CA PRO A 40 11.13 -0.30 -4.25
C PRO A 40 12.05 0.93 -4.34
N HIS A 41 13.33 0.69 -4.63
CA HIS A 41 14.27 1.76 -4.93
C HIS A 41 14.27 2.01 -6.43
N GLU A 42 13.77 3.16 -6.86
CA GLU A 42 13.90 3.60 -8.25
C GLU A 42 15.15 4.48 -8.39
N PRO A 43 16.18 4.04 -9.12
CA PRO A 43 17.30 4.90 -9.46
C PRO A 43 16.84 5.91 -10.53
N GLY A 44 16.60 7.16 -10.13
CA GLY A 44 16.23 8.23 -11.07
C GLY A 44 15.88 9.55 -10.38
N PRO A 45 15.79 10.67 -11.13
CA PRO A 45 15.42 11.96 -10.56
C PRO A 45 13.97 11.94 -10.06
N HIS A 46 13.79 12.00 -8.74
CA HIS A 46 12.47 11.99 -8.07
C HIS A 46 11.70 13.33 -8.18
N HIS A 47 12.21 14.30 -8.93
CA HIS A 47 11.73 15.68 -8.92
C HIS A 47 10.56 15.97 -9.87
N SER A 48 10.25 15.08 -10.81
CA SER A 48 9.26 15.35 -11.87
C SER A 48 7.91 14.66 -11.67
N GLN A 49 7.78 13.76 -10.68
CA GLN A 49 6.53 13.02 -10.44
C GLN A 49 6.25 12.91 -8.94
N THR A 50 4.98 13.06 -8.57
CA THR A 50 4.49 12.68 -7.23
C THR A 50 4.14 11.19 -7.28
N PRO A 51 5.01 10.30 -6.78
CA PRO A 51 4.89 8.87 -7.05
C PRO A 51 3.69 8.23 -6.34
N VAL A 52 3.21 8.86 -5.27
CA VAL A 52 2.00 8.46 -4.53
C VAL A 52 0.99 9.59 -4.65
N LYS A 53 -0.19 9.29 -5.18
CA LYS A 53 -1.28 10.28 -5.28
C LYS A 53 -1.85 10.61 -3.91
N GLU A 54 -2.20 11.88 -3.73
CA GLU A 54 -2.83 12.40 -2.51
C GLU A 54 -2.05 12.06 -1.22
N PRO A 55 -0.71 12.31 -1.19
CA PRO A 55 0.08 12.03 0.00
C PRO A 55 -0.44 12.87 1.16
N GLY A 56 -0.73 12.23 2.29
CA GLY A 56 -1.37 12.86 3.46
C GLY A 56 -2.88 12.66 3.58
N LEU A 57 -3.56 12.23 2.52
CA LEU A 57 -5.00 11.88 2.57
C LEU A 57 -5.24 10.37 2.61
N LEU A 58 -4.18 9.56 2.55
CA LEU A 58 -4.30 8.10 2.50
C LEU A 58 -5.03 7.49 3.69
N LEU A 59 -4.93 8.10 4.89
CA LEU A 59 -5.68 7.64 6.08
C LEU A 59 -7.19 7.85 5.96
N ASN A 60 -7.65 8.69 5.03
CA ASN A 60 -9.07 8.91 4.76
C ASN A 60 -9.62 7.91 3.74
N LYS A 61 -8.76 7.13 3.08
CA LYS A 61 -9.18 6.09 2.13
C LYS A 61 -9.64 4.86 2.90
N ASP A 62 -10.62 4.16 2.34
CA ASP A 62 -11.02 2.87 2.87
C ASP A 62 -9.94 1.82 2.59
N THR A 63 -9.96 0.78 3.41
CA THR A 63 -8.93 -0.27 3.41
C THR A 63 -8.93 -1.10 2.13
N LEU A 64 -10.07 -1.23 1.44
CA LEU A 64 -10.17 -1.90 0.13
C LEU A 64 -9.43 -1.09 -0.93
N SER A 65 -9.67 0.22 -0.99
CA SER A 65 -8.98 1.14 -1.90
C SER A 65 -7.47 1.12 -1.70
N LEU A 66 -7.00 1.12 -0.45
CA LEU A 66 -5.57 1.04 -0.15
C LEU A 66 -4.98 -0.32 -0.55
N ALA A 67 -5.66 -1.44 -0.28
CA ALA A 67 -5.21 -2.76 -0.72
C ALA A 67 -5.10 -2.85 -2.26
N HIS A 68 -6.05 -2.25 -2.99
CA HIS A 68 -6.03 -2.20 -4.46
C HIS A 68 -4.86 -1.40 -5.03
N MET A 69 -4.20 -0.55 -4.24
CA MET A 69 -2.95 0.11 -4.68
C MET A 69 -1.86 -0.90 -5.02
N ALA A 70 -1.95 -2.16 -4.58
CA ALA A 70 -1.05 -3.25 -4.96
C ALA A 70 -1.01 -3.50 -6.47
N LEU A 71 -2.06 -3.09 -7.19
CA LEU A 71 -2.17 -3.18 -8.64
C LEU A 71 -1.72 -1.89 -9.35
N SER A 72 -1.29 -0.86 -8.60
CA SER A 72 -0.85 0.41 -9.18
C SER A 72 0.41 0.21 -10.02
N PRO A 73 0.53 0.91 -11.17
CA PRO A 73 1.79 0.95 -11.91
C PRO A 73 2.90 1.71 -11.18
N SER A 74 2.58 2.51 -10.15
CA SER A 74 3.58 3.16 -9.30
C SER A 74 4.12 2.17 -8.28
N PRO A 75 5.43 1.86 -8.26
CA PRO A 75 6.01 0.92 -7.30
C PRO A 75 5.83 1.35 -5.84
N LEU A 76 5.82 2.66 -5.59
CA LEU A 76 5.61 3.21 -4.25
C LEU A 76 4.15 3.08 -3.79
N GLU A 77 3.18 3.19 -4.71
CA GLU A 77 1.78 2.88 -4.40
C GLU A 77 1.56 1.37 -4.22
N ALA A 78 2.19 0.55 -5.08
CA ALA A 78 2.14 -0.90 -4.97
C ALA A 78 2.69 -1.40 -3.63
N ALA A 79 3.77 -0.79 -3.12
CA ALA A 79 4.30 -1.09 -1.80
C ALA A 79 3.29 -0.80 -0.67
N ILE A 80 2.56 0.32 -0.75
CA ILE A 80 1.49 0.66 0.22
C ILE A 80 0.37 -0.38 0.16
N GLY A 81 -0.07 -0.75 -1.05
CA GLY A 81 -1.13 -1.75 -1.19
C GLY A 81 -0.71 -3.14 -0.72
N MET A 82 0.53 -3.56 -1.00
CA MET A 82 1.05 -4.83 -0.48
C MET A 82 1.18 -4.83 1.04
N ALA A 83 1.65 -3.72 1.64
CA ALA A 83 1.68 -3.59 3.09
C ALA A 83 0.26 -3.62 3.69
N THR A 84 -0.73 -3.05 3.00
CA THR A 84 -2.15 -3.13 3.40
C THR A 84 -2.66 -4.57 3.36
N ILE A 85 -2.38 -5.32 2.29
CA ILE A 85 -2.72 -6.75 2.18
C ILE A 85 -2.11 -7.52 3.36
N ASN A 86 -0.82 -7.35 3.62
CA ASN A 86 -0.12 -8.03 4.72
C ASN A 86 -0.62 -7.62 6.11
N SER A 87 -1.32 -6.49 6.23
CA SER A 87 -1.90 -5.99 7.48
C SER A 87 -3.27 -6.60 7.78
N LEU A 88 -3.96 -7.10 6.74
CA LEU A 88 -5.31 -7.68 6.80
C LEU A 88 -5.32 -9.20 7.02
N ILE A 89 -4.23 -9.85 6.63
CA ILE A 89 -3.93 -11.27 6.90
C ILE A 89 -3.58 -11.42 8.38
#